data_AF-A0A6P8MY27-F1
#
_entry.id   AF-A0A6P8MY27-F1
#
_cell.length_a   1.000
_cell.length_b   1.000
_cell.length_c   1.000
_cell.angle_alpha   90.00
_cell.angle_beta   90.00
_cell.angle_gamma   90.00
#
_symmetry.space_group_name_H-M   'P 1'
#
loop_
_entity.id
_entity.type
_entity.pdbx_description
1 polymer ?
#
loop_
_entity_poly.entity_id
_entity_poly.type
_entity_poly.pdbx_seq_one_letter_code
_entity_poly.pdbx_strand_id
1 'polypeptide(L)'
;MKENGKVIQKRMAMSRSHMAKERERKSKENYACILAEERMAEQEEIRKRHEQQKEVEEYRKEMKEKEELTKEIMILRNIYNQKNNDFKKYAMEHCNCMEHCKDKNSFAIILSSYDTKLEELHLQLKFIDEKIKIGEITPADLNIMVKLVQQIDEMLSIFKSEIDKINVRCEVNSTGAENTVHSHTTPLSDSQQAFSNSQTVHEPVISEQTSTDNEVQKYEDEEKRGNVQTENMISTNISQETSLIVNVERNVSTTESDKDHLYKYVDKELLEIYVNNKKFLENYVKIFDEFLQSPSMKKFRFECQKAINIPVNAISGISKQHLTDKYERLHILLMGKSWPNVNEHPHGANFCKNILAKKLVNQGETLVSSKPKMAFPIAAIIVALWSDHSDFGDLLLSHFYNVCPFTVPIFMPRMVGQSDDDYYKLMGYKYAEDGTIEKHDKFLKRMSGLMRLYASITITTQRKGIDKTNPHGLQNAWRWLAAILNFEPRKEISDLCATFLLDMLEVAGNTLWIAYPKQFHKLLILLSEEYYPRMKNVGSIGSGPLVRLEEFLRNSLAKGSISPPDGQLPPNFW
;
A
#
# COMPACT_ATOMS: atom_id res chain seq x y z
N MET A 1 43.19 -78.99 26.21
CA MET A 1 41.93 -78.46 25.65
C MET A 1 41.46 -77.13 26.27
N LYS A 2 41.60 -76.88 27.59
CA LYS A 2 41.15 -75.62 28.23
C LYS A 2 41.95 -74.36 27.83
N GLU A 3 43.20 -74.51 27.42
CA GLU A 3 44.10 -73.39 27.10
C GLU A 3 43.84 -72.78 25.71
N ASN A 4 43.57 -73.62 24.70
CA ASN A 4 43.14 -73.18 23.37
C ASN A 4 41.79 -72.43 23.40
N GLY A 5 40.87 -72.82 24.29
CA GLY A 5 39.58 -72.13 24.45
C GLY A 5 39.74 -70.68 24.92
N LYS A 6 40.63 -70.43 25.89
CA LYS A 6 40.91 -69.07 26.40
C LYS A 6 41.58 -68.18 25.35
N VAL A 7 42.49 -68.73 24.55
CA VAL A 7 43.17 -67.98 23.47
C VAL A 7 42.19 -67.58 22.37
N ILE A 8 41.30 -68.49 21.96
CA ILE A 8 40.25 -68.20 20.97
C ILE A 8 39.28 -67.13 21.48
N GLN A 9 38.87 -67.21 22.75
CA GLN A 9 37.96 -66.24 23.36
C GLN A 9 38.59 -64.84 23.45
N LYS A 10 39.89 -64.76 23.77
CA LYS A 10 40.65 -63.50 23.79
C LYS A 10 40.77 -62.90 22.39
N ARG A 11 41.01 -63.73 21.36
CA ARG A 11 41.05 -63.31 19.95
C ARG A 11 39.69 -62.78 19.46
N MET A 12 38.61 -63.46 19.82
CA MET A 12 37.25 -63.01 19.50
C MET A 12 36.89 -61.69 20.19
N ALA A 13 37.30 -61.50 21.45
CA ALA A 13 37.08 -60.25 22.17
C ALA A 13 37.84 -59.07 21.53
N MET A 14 39.12 -59.29 21.13
CA MET A 14 39.89 -58.27 20.41
C MET A 14 39.29 -57.93 19.04
N SER A 15 38.83 -58.94 18.30
CA SER A 15 38.16 -58.74 17.01
C SER A 15 36.85 -57.96 17.15
N ARG A 16 36.03 -58.26 18.17
CA ARG A 16 34.80 -57.51 18.47
C ARG A 16 35.09 -56.05 18.86
N SER A 17 36.12 -55.82 19.67
CA SER A 17 36.57 -54.47 20.04
C SER A 17 37.05 -53.67 18.83
N HIS A 18 37.84 -54.27 17.94
CA HIS A 18 38.28 -53.65 16.69
C HIS A 18 37.10 -53.31 15.77
N MET A 19 36.17 -54.25 15.59
CA MET A 19 34.94 -54.04 14.81
C MET A 19 34.07 -52.91 15.38
N ALA A 20 33.99 -52.78 16.72
CA ALA A 20 33.26 -51.70 17.36
C ALA A 20 33.91 -50.33 17.10
N LYS A 21 35.23 -50.22 17.25
CA LYS A 21 35.99 -48.99 16.95
C LYS A 21 35.85 -48.59 15.48
N GLU A 22 35.88 -49.56 14.57
CA GLU A 22 35.75 -49.31 13.14
C GLU A 22 34.33 -48.84 12.75
N ARG A 23 33.29 -49.35 13.41
CA ARG A 23 31.92 -48.84 13.24
C ARG A 23 31.78 -47.42 13.75
N GLU A 24 32.38 -47.10 14.89
CA GLU A 24 32.35 -45.75 15.46
C GLU A 24 33.09 -44.76 14.55
N ARG A 25 34.25 -45.16 14.00
CA ARG A 25 35.00 -44.37 13.02
C ARG A 25 34.16 -44.08 11.77
N LYS A 26 33.57 -45.12 11.16
CA LYS A 26 32.69 -44.95 9.99
C LYS A 26 31.46 -44.10 10.30
N SER A 27 30.88 -44.23 11.49
CA SER A 27 29.74 -43.40 11.91
C SER A 27 30.12 -41.92 12.02
N LYS A 28 31.31 -41.61 12.57
CA LYS A 28 31.82 -40.23 12.66
C LYS A 28 32.14 -39.65 11.29
N GLU A 29 32.73 -40.44 10.40
CA GLU A 29 33.02 -40.03 9.01
C GLU A 29 31.74 -39.77 8.22
N ASN A 30 30.74 -40.64 8.35
CA ASN A 30 29.45 -40.44 7.68
C ASN A 30 28.72 -39.20 8.20
N TYR A 31 28.75 -38.97 9.52
CA TYR A 31 28.18 -37.76 10.12
C TYR A 31 28.89 -36.48 9.67
N ALA A 32 30.23 -36.52 9.56
CA ALA A 32 31.00 -35.39 9.05
C ALA A 32 30.71 -35.12 7.55
N CYS A 33 30.47 -36.16 6.76
CA CYS A 33 30.08 -36.04 5.36
C CYS A 33 28.71 -35.35 5.22
N ILE A 34 27.71 -35.78 6.00
CA ILE A 34 26.36 -35.19 6.00
C ILE A 34 26.43 -33.71 6.39
N LEU A 35 27.17 -33.35 7.44
CA LEU A 35 27.35 -31.96 7.85
C LEU A 35 28.09 -31.08 6.84
N ALA A 36 28.92 -31.68 5.97
CA ALA A 36 29.58 -30.98 4.89
C ALA A 36 28.63 -30.76 3.71
N GLU A 37 27.84 -31.78 3.36
CA GLU A 37 26.78 -31.68 2.33
C GLU A 37 25.71 -30.66 2.72
N GLU A 38 25.26 -30.63 3.97
CA GLU A 38 24.31 -29.63 4.49
C GLU A 38 24.87 -28.21 4.38
N ARG A 39 26.14 -28.00 4.72
CA ARG A 39 26.80 -26.69 4.58
C ARG A 39 26.91 -26.23 3.13
N MET A 40 27.23 -27.15 2.22
CA MET A 40 27.27 -26.85 0.79
C MET A 40 25.89 -26.53 0.23
N ALA A 41 24.86 -27.27 0.66
CA ALA A 41 23.46 -27.01 0.28
C ALA A 41 22.97 -25.66 0.81
N GLU A 42 23.32 -25.29 2.04
CA GLU A 42 23.00 -23.99 2.63
C GLU A 42 23.68 -22.83 1.89
N GLN A 43 24.96 -22.98 1.54
CA GLN A 43 25.67 -21.99 0.72
C GLN A 43 25.07 -21.82 -0.68
N GLU A 44 24.65 -22.91 -1.32
CA GLU A 44 23.99 -22.87 -2.63
C GLU A 44 22.60 -22.23 -2.56
N GLU A 45 21.83 -22.49 -1.49
CA GLU A 45 20.57 -21.79 -1.21
C GLU A 45 20.76 -20.27 -1.05
N ILE A 46 21.79 -19.87 -0.28
CA ILE A 46 22.12 -18.45 -0.08
C ILE A 46 22.51 -17.81 -1.42
N ARG A 47 23.31 -18.50 -2.24
CA ARG A 47 23.72 -18.03 -3.57
C ARG A 47 22.52 -17.81 -4.49
N LYS A 48 21.60 -18.79 -4.56
CA LYS A 48 20.36 -18.69 -5.34
C LYS A 48 19.47 -17.53 -4.88
N ARG A 49 19.36 -17.30 -3.57
CA ARG A 49 18.60 -16.15 -3.03
C ARG A 49 19.26 -14.82 -3.40
N HIS A 50 20.58 -14.73 -3.35
CA HIS A 50 21.31 -13.52 -3.75
C HIS A 50 21.16 -13.24 -5.25
N GLU A 51 21.18 -14.28 -6.09
CA GLU A 51 20.98 -14.16 -7.53
C GLU A 51 19.54 -13.70 -7.86
N GLN A 52 18.53 -14.29 -7.23
CA GLN A 52 17.14 -13.84 -7.35
C GLN A 52 16.94 -12.40 -6.84
N GLN A 53 17.60 -12.02 -5.76
CA GLN A 53 17.54 -10.63 -5.27
C GLN A 53 18.14 -9.66 -6.29
N LYS A 54 19.26 -10.03 -6.92
CA LYS A 54 19.90 -9.21 -7.95
C LYS A 54 19.01 -9.03 -9.18
N GLU A 55 18.36 -10.09 -9.67
CA GLU A 55 17.41 -10.02 -10.78
C GLU A 55 16.21 -9.11 -10.46
N VAL A 56 15.68 -9.20 -9.24
CA VAL A 56 14.58 -8.34 -8.79
C VAL A 56 15.02 -6.88 -8.67
N GLU A 57 16.24 -6.62 -8.20
CA GLU A 57 16.81 -5.27 -8.10
C GLU A 57 17.04 -4.66 -9.49
N GLU A 58 17.57 -5.43 -10.45
CA GLU A 58 17.74 -5.00 -11.85
C GLU A 58 16.39 -4.69 -12.51
N TYR A 59 15.41 -5.58 -12.36
CA TYR A 59 14.05 -5.34 -12.87
C TYR A 59 13.42 -4.09 -12.25
N ARG A 60 13.63 -3.86 -10.95
CA ARG A 60 13.12 -2.67 -10.25
C ARG A 60 13.77 -1.39 -10.78
N LYS A 61 15.06 -1.44 -11.10
CA LYS A 61 15.80 -0.31 -11.68
C LYS A 61 15.26 0.03 -13.08
N GLU A 62 15.08 -0.96 -13.94
CA GLU A 62 14.50 -0.77 -15.28
C GLU A 62 13.09 -0.17 -15.24
N MET A 63 12.26 -0.64 -14.31
CA MET A 63 10.91 -0.09 -14.11
C MET A 63 10.93 1.37 -13.66
N LYS A 64 11.88 1.73 -12.77
CA LYS A 64 12.04 3.11 -12.31
C LYS A 64 12.50 4.04 -13.44
N GLU A 65 13.45 3.60 -14.26
CA GLU A 65 13.94 4.35 -15.43
C GLU A 65 12.80 4.58 -16.45
N LYS A 66 11.96 3.57 -16.72
CA LYS A 66 10.77 3.73 -17.57
C LYS A 66 9.75 4.71 -16.99
N GLU A 67 9.54 4.69 -15.67
CA GLU A 67 8.62 5.60 -15.00
C GLU A 67 9.11 7.06 -15.07
N GLU A 68 10.41 7.30 -14.82
CA GLU A 68 11.04 8.62 -14.94
C GLU A 68 10.94 9.16 -16.38
N LEU A 69 11.26 8.32 -17.37
CA LEU A 69 11.14 8.67 -18.78
C LEU A 69 9.70 9.05 -19.18
N THR A 70 8.71 8.32 -18.67
CA THR A 70 7.29 8.61 -18.91
C THR A 70 6.90 9.98 -18.32
N LYS A 71 7.38 10.29 -17.11
CA LYS A 71 7.12 11.58 -16.45
C LYS A 71 7.69 12.75 -17.24
N GLU A 72 8.93 12.64 -17.72
CA GLU A 72 9.56 13.69 -18.54
C GLU A 72 8.80 13.94 -19.85
N ILE A 73 8.39 12.88 -20.53
CA ILE A 73 7.56 12.98 -21.76
C ILE A 73 6.22 13.64 -21.47
N MET A 74 5.56 13.32 -20.35
CA MET A 74 4.30 13.96 -19.97
C MET A 74 4.47 15.46 -19.69
N ILE A 75 5.59 15.87 -19.08
CA ILE A 75 5.90 17.28 -18.86
C ILE A 75 6.06 18.00 -20.21
N LEU A 76 6.87 17.45 -21.12
CA LEU A 76 7.08 18.03 -22.46
C LEU A 76 5.78 18.08 -23.27
N ARG A 77 4.92 17.07 -23.14
CA ARG A 77 3.58 17.05 -23.76
C ARG A 77 2.70 18.18 -23.28
N ASN A 78 2.71 18.47 -21.98
CA ASN A 78 1.96 19.60 -21.43
C ASN A 78 2.51 20.93 -21.94
N ILE A 79 3.83 21.09 -22.00
CA ILE A 79 4.47 22.29 -22.56
C ILE A 79 4.09 22.47 -24.04
N TYR A 80 4.15 21.41 -24.84
CA TYR A 80 3.72 21.45 -26.24
C TYR A 80 2.26 21.90 -26.39
N ASN A 81 1.35 21.32 -25.61
CA ASN A 81 -0.08 21.67 -25.65
C ASN A 81 -0.32 23.13 -25.26
N GLN A 82 0.41 23.64 -24.27
CA GLN A 82 0.35 25.04 -23.87
C GLN A 82 0.79 25.96 -25.03
N LYS A 83 1.96 25.71 -25.63
CA LYS A 83 2.45 26.50 -26.77
C LYS A 83 1.52 26.45 -27.98
N ASN A 84 0.92 25.29 -28.24
CA ASN A 84 -0.10 25.14 -29.29
C ASN A 84 -1.34 26.00 -29.02
N ASN A 85 -1.79 26.07 -27.77
CA ASN A 85 -2.92 26.92 -27.40
C ASN A 85 -2.56 28.41 -27.50
N ASP A 86 -1.34 28.79 -27.10
CA ASP A 86 -0.84 30.16 -27.24
C ASP A 86 -0.77 30.58 -28.72
N PHE A 87 -0.31 29.68 -29.59
CA PHE A 87 -0.31 29.89 -31.03
C PHE A 87 -1.73 30.16 -31.56
N LYS A 88 -2.69 29.28 -31.23
CA LYS A 88 -4.09 29.43 -31.66
C LYS A 88 -4.72 30.72 -31.15
N LYS A 89 -4.46 31.08 -29.89
CA LYS A 89 -4.95 32.31 -29.29
C LYS A 89 -4.39 33.54 -29.99
N TYR A 90 -3.08 33.59 -30.21
CA TYR A 90 -2.41 34.70 -30.89
C TYR A 90 -2.89 34.84 -32.34
N ALA A 91 -3.02 33.73 -33.06
CA ALA A 91 -3.59 33.73 -34.41
C ALA A 91 -5.03 34.28 -34.44
N MET A 92 -5.88 33.87 -33.49
CA MET A 92 -7.27 34.33 -33.40
C MET A 92 -7.39 35.82 -33.07
N GLU A 93 -6.58 36.32 -32.13
CA GLU A 93 -6.56 37.74 -31.75
C GLU A 93 -6.17 38.64 -32.93
N HIS A 94 -5.15 38.23 -33.70
CA HIS A 94 -4.71 39.01 -34.86
C HIS A 94 -5.61 38.84 -36.10
N CYS A 95 -6.30 37.71 -36.27
CA CYS A 95 -7.37 37.57 -37.27
C CYS A 95 -8.48 38.62 -37.08
N ASN A 96 -8.89 38.87 -35.83
CA ASN A 96 -9.95 39.84 -35.50
C ASN A 96 -9.51 41.30 -35.74
N CYS A 97 -8.27 41.64 -35.42
CA CYS A 97 -7.71 42.97 -35.70
C CYS A 97 -7.61 43.27 -37.22
N MET A 98 -7.50 42.23 -38.05
CA MET A 98 -7.27 42.33 -39.50
C MET A 98 -8.54 42.52 -40.34
N GLU A 99 -9.75 42.43 -39.77
CA GLU A 99 -11.01 42.68 -40.51
C GLU A 99 -11.04 44.05 -41.21
N HIS A 100 -10.12 44.96 -40.83
CA HIS A 100 -9.99 46.34 -41.29
C HIS A 100 -8.78 46.65 -42.21
N CYS A 101 -7.83 45.72 -42.50
CA CYS A 101 -6.67 45.99 -43.42
C CYS A 101 -6.91 45.41 -44.85
N LYS A 102 -6.35 46.05 -45.90
CA LYS A 102 -6.59 45.73 -47.33
C LYS A 102 -5.87 44.48 -47.86
N ASP A 103 -5.01 43.84 -47.06
CA ASP A 103 -4.14 42.72 -47.49
C ASP A 103 -4.63 41.34 -46.99
N LYS A 104 -5.90 41.01 -47.26
CA LYS A 104 -6.56 39.78 -46.78
C LYS A 104 -5.96 38.49 -47.37
N ASN A 105 -5.43 38.54 -48.60
CA ASN A 105 -4.94 37.34 -49.29
C ASN A 105 -3.55 36.89 -48.78
N SER A 106 -2.65 37.83 -48.45
CA SER A 106 -1.30 37.48 -47.98
C SER A 106 -1.32 36.80 -46.61
N PHE A 107 -2.20 37.26 -45.70
CA PHE A 107 -2.36 36.68 -44.37
C PHE A 107 -3.00 35.28 -44.38
N ALA A 108 -4.04 35.08 -45.21
CA ALA A 108 -4.70 33.78 -45.34
C ALA A 108 -3.75 32.69 -45.88
N ILE A 109 -2.86 33.05 -46.81
CA ILE A 109 -1.82 32.14 -47.34
C ILE A 109 -0.83 31.77 -46.24
N ILE A 110 -0.36 32.74 -45.45
CA ILE A 110 0.55 32.51 -44.32
C ILE A 110 -0.10 31.55 -43.30
N LEU A 111 -1.34 31.83 -42.88
CA LEU A 111 -2.05 31.01 -41.90
C LEU A 111 -2.23 29.55 -42.39
N SER A 112 -2.60 29.36 -43.66
CA SER A 112 -2.76 28.02 -44.25
C SER A 112 -1.46 27.18 -44.27
N SER A 113 -0.30 27.84 -44.38
CA SER A 113 1.01 27.18 -44.34
C SER A 113 1.37 26.68 -42.93
N TYR A 114 1.00 27.44 -41.89
CA TYR A 114 1.22 27.05 -40.49
C TYR A 114 0.24 25.97 -40.04
N ASP A 115 -1.02 25.99 -40.51
CA ASP A 115 -2.00 24.95 -40.21
C ASP A 115 -1.53 23.56 -40.69
N THR A 116 -0.97 23.50 -41.91
CA THR A 116 -0.44 22.24 -42.47
C THR A 116 0.71 21.69 -41.61
N LYS A 117 1.58 22.57 -41.10
CA LYS A 117 2.72 22.19 -40.26
C LYS A 117 2.31 21.81 -38.84
N LEU A 118 1.26 22.43 -38.29
CA LEU A 118 0.68 22.06 -37.01
C LEU A 118 0.05 20.66 -37.04
N GLU A 119 -0.66 20.31 -38.12
CA GLU A 119 -1.23 18.97 -38.31
C GLU A 119 -0.12 17.90 -38.36
N GLU A 120 1.01 18.18 -39.00
CA GLU A 120 2.18 17.29 -39.01
C GLU A 120 2.73 17.05 -37.59
N LEU A 121 2.89 18.12 -36.79
CA LEU A 121 3.35 18.02 -35.41
C LEU A 121 2.35 17.26 -34.52
N HIS A 122 1.04 17.46 -34.70
CA HIS A 122 0.00 16.71 -33.97
C HIS A 122 0.00 15.24 -34.33
N LEU A 123 0.31 14.86 -35.58
CA LEU A 123 0.43 13.47 -35.98
C LEU A 123 1.60 12.77 -35.27
N GLN A 124 2.75 13.45 -35.17
CA GLN A 124 3.90 12.93 -34.43
C GLN A 124 3.61 12.81 -32.93
N LEU A 125 2.89 13.77 -32.33
CA LEU A 125 2.44 13.68 -30.94
C LEU A 125 1.50 12.49 -30.72
N LYS A 126 0.56 12.23 -31.64
CA LYS A 126 -0.35 11.07 -31.56
C LYS A 126 0.40 9.73 -31.55
N PHE A 127 1.48 9.63 -32.31
CA PHE A 127 2.32 8.43 -32.33
C PHE A 127 2.98 8.17 -30.96
N ILE A 128 3.44 9.24 -30.30
CA ILE A 128 4.01 9.16 -28.95
C ILE A 128 2.93 8.83 -27.93
N ASP A 129 1.74 9.42 -28.05
CA ASP A 129 0.59 9.11 -27.19
C ASP A 129 0.19 7.61 -27.27
N GLU A 130 0.25 7.00 -28.44
CA GLU A 130 0.04 5.55 -28.58
C GLU A 130 1.16 4.74 -27.92
N LYS A 131 2.44 5.13 -28.08
CA LYS A 131 3.57 4.50 -27.39
C LYS A 131 3.47 4.57 -25.87
N ILE A 132 2.94 5.68 -25.34
CA ILE A 132 2.66 5.83 -23.90
C ILE A 132 1.59 4.84 -23.45
N LYS A 133 0.53 4.63 -24.23
CA LYS A 133 -0.56 3.70 -23.90
C LYS A 133 -0.08 2.24 -23.85
N ILE A 134 0.80 1.85 -24.76
CA ILE A 134 1.33 0.47 -24.83
C ILE A 134 2.53 0.24 -23.88
N GLY A 135 3.10 1.30 -23.30
CA GLY A 135 4.23 1.21 -22.36
C GLY A 135 5.59 0.94 -23.02
N GLU A 136 5.70 1.19 -24.33
CA GLU A 136 6.91 0.97 -25.14
C GLU A 136 7.65 2.28 -25.44
N ILE A 137 7.85 3.08 -24.38
CA ILE A 137 8.54 4.37 -24.48
C ILE A 137 10.05 4.15 -24.40
N THR A 138 10.78 4.85 -25.28
CA THR A 138 12.26 4.82 -25.34
C THR A 138 12.86 6.22 -25.17
N PRO A 139 14.16 6.34 -24.83
CA PRO A 139 14.85 7.64 -24.78
C PRO A 139 14.82 8.39 -26.12
N ALA A 140 14.66 7.69 -27.24
CA ALA A 140 14.47 8.31 -28.54
C ALA A 140 13.14 9.09 -28.61
N ASP A 141 12.07 8.57 -27.99
CA ASP A 141 10.75 9.22 -27.96
C ASP A 141 10.78 10.50 -27.13
N LEU A 142 11.57 10.54 -26.05
CA LEU A 142 11.84 11.76 -25.29
C LEU A 142 12.51 12.83 -26.17
N ASN A 143 13.52 12.45 -26.95
CA ASN A 143 14.19 13.38 -27.87
C ASN A 143 13.22 13.89 -28.96
N ILE A 144 12.31 13.04 -29.45
CA ILE A 144 11.26 13.48 -30.39
C ILE A 144 10.34 14.52 -29.71
N MET A 145 9.92 14.30 -28.46
CA MET A 145 9.12 15.29 -27.72
C MET A 145 9.83 16.62 -27.53
N VAL A 146 11.13 16.60 -27.19
CA VAL A 146 11.94 17.82 -27.08
C VAL A 146 11.94 18.58 -28.41
N LYS A 147 12.15 17.87 -29.52
CA LYS A 147 12.11 18.47 -30.86
C LYS A 147 10.72 19.04 -31.21
N LEU A 148 9.64 18.36 -30.87
CA LEU A 148 8.28 18.86 -31.09
C LEU A 148 8.01 20.17 -30.33
N VAL A 149 8.44 20.24 -29.06
CA VAL A 149 8.33 21.45 -28.24
C VAL A 149 9.16 22.59 -28.83
N GLN A 150 10.36 22.30 -29.33
CA GLN A 150 11.21 23.30 -29.97
C GLN A 150 10.60 23.81 -31.29
N GLN A 151 10.12 22.90 -32.14
CA GLN A 151 9.53 23.24 -33.43
C GLN A 151 8.29 24.13 -33.29
N ILE A 152 7.39 23.83 -32.33
CA ILE A 152 6.20 24.67 -32.12
C ILE A 152 6.55 26.04 -31.54
N ASP A 153 7.62 26.14 -30.75
CA ASP A 153 8.14 27.40 -30.21
C ASP A 153 8.75 28.29 -31.29
N GLU A 154 9.58 27.69 -32.15
CA GLU A 154 10.15 28.36 -33.31
C GLU A 154 9.04 28.85 -34.24
N MET A 155 8.02 28.02 -34.50
CA MET A 155 6.86 28.45 -35.29
C MET A 155 6.12 29.63 -34.65
N LEU A 156 5.85 29.58 -33.34
CA LEU A 156 5.22 30.68 -32.62
C LEU A 156 6.06 31.97 -32.73
N SER A 157 7.38 31.88 -32.59
CA SER A 157 8.29 33.03 -32.68
C SER A 157 8.34 33.63 -34.09
N ILE A 158 8.41 32.80 -35.13
CA ILE A 158 8.43 33.26 -36.52
C ILE A 158 7.09 33.90 -36.86
N PHE A 159 5.98 33.25 -36.49
CA PHE A 159 4.62 33.76 -36.74
C PHE A 159 4.38 35.13 -36.10
N LYS A 160 4.83 35.32 -34.84
CA LYS A 160 4.82 36.63 -34.17
C LYS A 160 5.60 37.68 -34.95
N SER A 161 6.83 37.36 -35.37
CA SER A 161 7.66 38.30 -36.14
C SER A 161 7.05 38.66 -37.51
N GLU A 162 6.41 37.70 -38.19
CA GLU A 162 5.73 37.96 -39.46
C GLU A 162 4.51 38.87 -39.28
N ILE A 163 3.71 38.65 -38.23
CA ILE A 163 2.58 39.50 -37.89
C ILE A 163 3.04 40.92 -37.53
N ASP A 164 4.08 41.07 -36.72
CA ASP A 164 4.63 42.39 -36.36
C ASP A 164 5.11 43.16 -37.60
N LYS A 165 5.76 42.47 -38.56
CA LYS A 165 6.16 43.08 -39.84
C LYS A 165 4.96 43.53 -40.67
N ILE A 166 3.86 42.78 -40.66
CA ILE A 166 2.63 43.16 -41.36
C ILE A 166 1.97 44.36 -40.67
N ASN A 167 1.91 44.39 -39.33
CA ASN A 167 1.36 45.50 -38.56
C ASN A 167 2.10 46.81 -38.83
N VAL A 168 3.44 46.79 -38.76
CA VAL A 168 4.29 47.96 -39.10
C VAL A 168 4.05 48.42 -40.54
N ARG A 169 3.83 47.48 -41.49
CA ARG A 169 3.51 47.83 -42.89
C ARG A 169 2.10 48.44 -43.04
N CYS A 170 1.09 47.99 -42.30
CA CYS A 170 -0.24 48.63 -42.28
C CYS A 170 -0.18 50.04 -41.64
N GLU A 171 0.67 50.28 -40.62
CA GLU A 171 0.87 51.62 -40.01
C GLU A 171 1.58 52.61 -40.94
N VAL A 172 2.62 52.18 -41.66
CA VAL A 172 3.34 53.02 -42.65
C VAL A 172 2.45 53.38 -43.86
N ASN A 173 1.55 52.47 -44.27
CA ASN A 173 0.58 52.75 -45.33
C ASN A 173 -0.55 53.71 -44.89
N SER A 174 -0.81 53.83 -43.58
CA SER A 174 -1.80 54.77 -43.03
C SER A 174 -1.25 56.19 -42.91
N THR A 175 0.06 56.34 -42.65
CA THR A 175 0.76 57.63 -42.56
C THR A 175 1.19 58.19 -43.93
N GLY A 176 1.31 57.34 -44.96
CA GLY A 176 1.51 57.78 -46.35
C GLY A 176 0.27 58.47 -46.99
N ALA A 177 -0.92 58.29 -46.40
CA ALA A 177 -2.17 58.88 -46.90
C ALA A 177 -2.44 60.31 -46.40
N GLU A 178 -1.67 60.83 -45.42
CA GLU A 178 -1.86 62.18 -44.87
C GLU A 178 -0.99 63.26 -45.53
N ASN A 179 -0.03 62.89 -46.40
CA ASN A 179 0.87 63.86 -47.06
C ASN A 179 0.43 64.28 -48.48
N THR A 180 -0.87 64.25 -48.77
CA THR A 180 -1.42 64.96 -49.93
C THR A 180 -2.64 65.76 -49.48
N VAL A 181 -2.60 67.08 -49.67
CA VAL A 181 -3.65 68.07 -49.36
C VAL A 181 -3.52 68.76 -47.98
N HIS A 182 -2.57 69.69 -47.83
CA HIS A 182 -2.92 71.12 -47.78
C HIS A 182 -1.68 72.02 -47.90
N SER A 183 -1.80 73.02 -48.76
CA SER A 183 -0.80 74.02 -49.09
C SER A 183 -1.11 75.37 -48.43
N HIS A 184 -0.04 76.06 -48.00
CA HIS A 184 0.14 77.52 -47.88
C HIS A 184 -0.46 78.31 -46.71
N THR A 185 0.40 78.76 -45.78
CA THR A 185 0.79 80.18 -45.62
C THR A 185 2.17 80.32 -44.92
N THR A 186 3.02 81.21 -45.43
CA THR A 186 4.47 81.49 -45.13
C THR A 186 4.65 82.67 -44.13
N PRO A 187 5.87 83.17 -43.74
CA PRO A 187 7.24 82.61 -43.72
C PRO A 187 8.17 82.98 -42.49
N LEU A 188 9.35 82.33 -42.43
CA LEU A 188 10.72 82.83 -42.06
C LEU A 188 11.16 83.17 -40.60
N SER A 189 12.16 82.41 -40.08
CA SER A 189 13.53 82.83 -39.62
C SER A 189 14.27 81.62 -39.02
N ASP A 190 15.41 81.18 -39.59
CA ASP A 190 16.82 81.38 -39.14
C ASP A 190 17.05 81.05 -37.64
N SER A 191 18.04 80.28 -37.15
CA SER A 191 19.37 79.91 -37.64
C SER A 191 20.09 78.92 -36.65
N GLN A 192 20.96 78.08 -37.20
CA GLN A 192 22.32 77.67 -36.74
C GLN A 192 22.62 77.08 -35.32
N GLN A 193 23.25 75.89 -35.38
CA GLN A 193 24.54 75.47 -34.75
C GLN A 193 24.71 75.22 -33.23
N ALA A 194 25.03 73.93 -32.95
CA ALA A 194 26.33 73.42 -32.42
C ALA A 194 26.56 73.09 -30.91
N PHE A 195 27.42 72.07 -30.75
CA PHE A 195 28.17 71.54 -29.58
C PHE A 195 27.38 70.81 -28.47
N SER A 196 27.54 69.48 -28.33
CA SER A 196 28.61 68.73 -27.62
C SER A 196 28.44 68.68 -26.10
N ASN A 197 28.28 67.47 -25.54
CA ASN A 197 29.34 66.84 -24.75
C ASN A 197 28.96 65.45 -24.22
N SER A 198 29.97 64.59 -24.29
CA SER A 198 30.09 63.24 -23.72
C SER A 198 30.06 63.23 -22.18
N GLN A 199 29.65 62.11 -21.59
CA GLN A 199 30.57 61.31 -20.77
C GLN A 199 30.04 59.90 -20.45
N THR A 200 30.84 58.94 -20.91
CA THR A 200 31.08 57.55 -20.46
C THR A 200 31.31 57.46 -18.93
N VAL A 201 31.19 56.32 -18.24
CA VAL A 201 32.16 55.19 -18.26
C VAL A 201 31.64 54.02 -17.38
N HIS A 202 31.62 52.83 -18.00
CA HIS A 202 32.04 51.48 -17.58
C HIS A 202 31.70 50.82 -16.21
N GLU A 203 31.09 49.63 -16.37
CA GLU A 203 31.36 48.27 -15.82
C GLU A 203 32.84 47.96 -15.41
N PRO A 204 33.16 46.89 -14.62
CA PRO A 204 33.16 45.53 -15.19
C PRO A 204 32.87 44.34 -14.24
N VAL A 205 32.77 43.19 -14.92
CA VAL A 205 32.49 41.79 -14.55
C VAL A 205 33.73 41.04 -14.00
N ILE A 206 33.51 39.78 -13.52
CA ILE A 206 34.37 38.54 -13.48
C ILE A 206 34.47 37.98 -12.02
N SER A 207 34.38 36.69 -11.65
CA SER A 207 34.24 35.34 -12.26
C SER A 207 33.91 34.29 -11.17
N GLU A 208 33.46 33.11 -11.62
CA GLU A 208 33.29 31.79 -10.99
C GLU A 208 34.40 31.32 -10.02
N GLN A 209 34.05 30.56 -8.96
CA GLN A 209 34.28 29.10 -8.83
C GLN A 209 33.90 28.51 -7.45
N THR A 210 33.52 27.23 -7.50
CA THR A 210 33.22 26.18 -6.49
C THR A 210 33.97 26.15 -5.15
N SER A 211 33.25 25.76 -4.08
CA SER A 211 33.70 24.73 -3.12
C SER A 211 32.53 24.14 -2.29
N THR A 212 32.59 22.82 -2.16
CA THR A 212 31.87 21.92 -1.25
C THR A 212 32.21 22.17 0.22
N ASP A 213 31.27 21.96 1.14
CA ASP A 213 31.53 21.13 2.33
C ASP A 213 30.26 20.65 3.05
N ASN A 214 30.38 19.42 3.55
CA ASN A 214 29.39 18.58 4.22
C ASN A 214 29.36 18.85 5.73
N GLU A 215 28.18 18.72 6.37
CA GLU A 215 28.09 18.16 7.72
C GLU A 215 26.92 17.18 7.81
N VAL A 216 27.27 15.90 7.92
CA VAL A 216 26.41 14.75 8.24
C VAL A 216 26.73 14.34 9.67
N GLN A 217 25.71 14.23 10.51
CA GLN A 217 25.83 13.70 11.87
C GLN A 217 25.32 12.25 11.91
N LYS A 218 26.25 11.36 12.26
CA LYS A 218 26.09 9.92 12.50
C LYS A 218 25.28 9.62 13.76
N TYR A 219 24.51 8.54 13.72
CA TYR A 219 24.35 7.59 14.83
C TYR A 219 24.34 6.16 14.27
N GLU A 220 25.44 5.43 14.53
CA GLU A 220 25.49 3.96 14.66
C GLU A 220 25.08 3.67 16.14
N ASP A 221 24.44 2.57 16.56
CA ASP A 221 24.86 1.19 16.38
C ASP A 221 23.79 0.16 16.84
N GLU A 222 23.98 -1.08 16.36
CA GLU A 222 23.71 -2.39 17.01
C GLU A 222 22.30 -2.83 17.46
N GLU A 223 21.73 -3.78 16.70
CA GLU A 223 21.32 -5.09 17.27
C GLU A 223 21.01 -6.09 16.13
N LYS A 224 21.98 -6.99 15.84
CA LYS A 224 21.75 -8.22 15.08
C LYS A 224 22.44 -9.38 15.79
N ARG A 225 21.72 -10.07 16.66
CA ARG A 225 21.88 -11.53 16.86
C ARG A 225 20.76 -12.10 17.73
N GLY A 226 20.20 -13.21 17.28
CA GLY A 226 19.37 -14.10 18.08
C GLY A 226 17.92 -14.14 17.65
N ASN A 227 17.58 -15.02 16.71
CA ASN A 227 16.31 -15.72 16.75
C ASN A 227 16.48 -17.10 16.14
N VAL A 228 16.94 -18.02 16.98
CA VAL A 228 16.70 -19.44 16.84
C VAL A 228 15.20 -19.61 17.03
N GLN A 229 14.46 -19.93 15.96
CA GLN A 229 13.05 -20.31 16.06
C GLN A 229 12.98 -21.70 16.67
N THR A 230 12.71 -21.76 17.97
CA THR A 230 12.23 -22.98 18.61
C THR A 230 10.71 -22.98 18.47
N GLU A 231 10.20 -23.89 17.63
CA GLU A 231 8.79 -24.22 17.53
C GLU A 231 8.30 -24.78 18.88
N ASN A 232 7.61 -23.96 19.67
CA ASN A 232 6.86 -24.43 20.82
C ASN A 232 5.39 -24.63 20.44
N MET A 233 4.90 -25.85 20.72
CA MET A 233 3.47 -26.19 20.74
C MET A 233 2.72 -25.13 21.56
N ILE A 234 1.93 -24.29 20.89
CA ILE A 234 1.00 -23.39 21.57
C ILE A 234 -0.17 -24.23 22.07
N SER A 235 -0.13 -24.54 23.37
CA SER A 235 -1.26 -25.04 24.13
C SER A 235 -2.42 -24.03 24.02
N THR A 236 -3.60 -24.57 23.76
CA THR A 236 -4.85 -23.84 23.54
C THR A 236 -5.33 -23.17 24.84
N ASN A 237 -4.76 -22.02 25.20
CA ASN A 237 -5.24 -21.19 26.33
C ASN A 237 -6.48 -20.35 25.98
N ILE A 238 -7.45 -20.96 25.28
CA ILE A 238 -8.74 -20.30 24.98
C ILE A 238 -9.65 -20.32 26.23
N SER A 239 -9.47 -21.27 27.15
CA SER A 239 -10.40 -21.49 28.26
C SER A 239 -10.30 -20.46 29.40
N GLN A 240 -9.15 -19.80 29.60
CA GLN A 240 -8.93 -18.85 30.72
C GLN A 240 -9.26 -17.38 30.37
N GLU A 241 -9.05 -16.95 29.11
CA GLU A 241 -9.39 -15.58 28.69
C GLU A 241 -10.91 -15.40 28.46
N THR A 242 -11.61 -16.49 28.20
CA THR A 242 -13.06 -16.49 27.91
C THR A 242 -13.92 -16.33 29.16
N SER A 243 -13.40 -16.70 30.35
CA SER A 243 -14.14 -16.63 31.62
C SER A 243 -14.45 -15.19 32.05
N LEU A 244 -13.61 -14.22 31.67
CA LEU A 244 -13.68 -12.83 32.14
C LEU A 244 -14.70 -11.97 31.37
N ILE A 245 -15.03 -12.32 30.13
CA ILE A 245 -15.88 -11.48 29.27
C ILE A 245 -17.32 -12.00 29.19
N VAL A 246 -17.54 -13.31 29.35
CA VAL A 246 -18.88 -13.82 29.65
C VAL A 246 -19.38 -13.25 30.99
N ASN A 247 -18.47 -12.89 31.90
CA ASN A 247 -18.77 -12.12 33.10
C ASN A 247 -19.18 -10.65 32.84
N VAL A 248 -18.99 -10.07 31.64
CA VAL A 248 -19.53 -8.73 31.32
C VAL A 248 -21.05 -8.77 31.09
N GLU A 249 -21.64 -9.94 30.79
CA GLU A 249 -23.11 -10.14 30.89
C GLU A 249 -23.50 -10.96 32.14
N ARG A 250 -22.63 -11.83 32.66
CA ARG A 250 -22.93 -12.76 33.76
C ARG A 250 -22.56 -12.25 35.16
N ASN A 251 -21.59 -11.33 35.29
CA ASN A 251 -21.34 -10.51 36.48
C ASN A 251 -22.00 -9.12 36.39
N VAL A 252 -22.85 -8.90 35.37
CA VAL A 252 -23.88 -7.85 35.42
C VAL A 252 -24.98 -8.34 36.37
N SER A 253 -24.65 -8.38 37.66
CA SER A 253 -25.64 -8.12 38.72
C SER A 253 -25.91 -6.63 38.73
N THR A 254 -26.47 -6.12 37.65
CA THR A 254 -26.27 -4.71 37.30
C THR A 254 -27.64 -4.10 37.01
N THR A 255 -27.97 -3.19 37.91
CA THR A 255 -29.06 -2.22 37.86
C THR A 255 -29.14 -1.55 36.49
N GLU A 256 -30.34 -1.11 36.06
CA GLU A 256 -30.57 -0.39 34.79
C GLU A 256 -29.56 0.75 34.52
N SER A 257 -29.04 1.37 35.59
CA SER A 257 -27.98 2.40 35.59
C SER A 257 -26.68 2.02 34.85
N ASP A 258 -26.18 0.78 34.96
CA ASP A 258 -24.86 0.44 34.40
C ASP A 258 -24.94 0.11 32.90
N LYS A 259 -26.09 -0.38 32.42
CA LYS A 259 -26.36 -0.56 31.00
C LYS A 259 -26.47 0.78 30.28
N ASP A 260 -27.15 1.74 30.91
CA ASP A 260 -27.30 3.10 30.38
C ASP A 260 -25.94 3.81 30.24
N HIS A 261 -25.02 3.57 31.17
CA HIS A 261 -23.65 4.07 31.11
C HIS A 261 -22.80 3.47 29.97
N LEU A 262 -22.99 2.19 29.60
CA LEU A 262 -22.24 1.56 28.50
C LEU A 262 -22.69 2.08 27.13
N TYR A 263 -24.00 2.24 26.92
CA TYR A 263 -24.56 2.75 25.67
C TYR A 263 -24.23 4.21 25.39
N LYS A 264 -23.78 4.96 26.40
CA LYS A 264 -23.18 6.28 26.21
C LYS A 264 -21.88 6.24 25.39
N TYR A 265 -21.17 5.12 25.41
CA TYR A 265 -19.83 4.99 24.82
C TYR A 265 -19.77 4.00 23.65
N VAL A 266 -20.74 3.10 23.52
CA VAL A 266 -20.74 2.05 22.50
C VAL A 266 -22.13 1.94 21.89
N ASP A 267 -22.19 1.91 20.56
CA ASP A 267 -23.44 1.72 19.82
C ASP A 267 -23.98 0.31 20.08
N LYS A 268 -25.29 0.24 20.24
CA LYS A 268 -25.97 -1.00 20.59
C LYS A 268 -25.85 -2.06 19.49
N GLU A 269 -26.00 -1.68 18.22
CA GLU A 269 -25.91 -2.61 17.09
C GLU A 269 -24.48 -3.15 16.96
N LEU A 270 -23.48 -2.28 17.07
CA LEU A 270 -22.07 -2.71 17.06
C LEU A 270 -21.77 -3.67 18.21
N LEU A 271 -22.21 -3.34 19.44
CA LEU A 271 -22.03 -4.20 20.61
C LEU A 271 -22.68 -5.58 20.41
N GLU A 272 -23.89 -5.62 19.87
CA GLU A 272 -24.57 -6.87 19.53
C GLU A 272 -23.78 -7.68 18.49
N ILE A 273 -23.27 -7.04 17.44
CA ILE A 273 -22.41 -7.71 16.43
C ILE A 273 -21.19 -8.35 17.12
N TYR A 274 -20.47 -7.61 17.96
CA TYR A 274 -19.28 -8.13 18.65
C TYR A 274 -19.61 -9.29 19.59
N VAL A 275 -20.62 -9.13 20.44
CA VAL A 275 -21.03 -10.17 21.40
C VAL A 275 -21.52 -11.42 20.68
N ASN A 276 -22.30 -11.27 19.61
CA ASN A 276 -22.83 -12.40 18.84
C ASN A 276 -21.72 -13.18 18.13
N ASN A 277 -20.74 -12.49 17.53
CA ASN A 277 -19.60 -13.14 16.89
C ASN A 277 -18.71 -13.88 17.90
N LYS A 278 -18.52 -13.29 19.10
CA LYS A 278 -17.79 -13.97 20.18
C LYS A 278 -18.49 -15.24 20.64
N LYS A 279 -19.81 -15.16 20.90
CA LYS A 279 -20.64 -16.33 21.26
C LYS A 279 -20.63 -17.38 20.15
N PHE A 280 -20.71 -16.95 18.89
CA PHE A 280 -20.60 -17.84 17.73
C PHE A 280 -19.28 -18.61 17.73
N LEU A 281 -18.15 -17.93 17.87
CA LEU A 281 -16.83 -18.58 17.88
C LEU A 281 -16.67 -19.55 19.05
N GLU A 282 -17.11 -19.16 20.25
CA GLU A 282 -17.10 -20.04 21.43
C GLU A 282 -17.92 -21.31 21.18
N ASN A 283 -19.14 -21.16 20.67
CA ASN A 283 -20.01 -22.28 20.36
C ASN A 283 -19.43 -23.15 19.25
N TYR A 284 -18.83 -22.53 18.23
CA TYR A 284 -18.21 -23.23 17.12
C TYR A 284 -17.03 -24.10 17.57
N VAL A 285 -16.16 -23.58 18.45
CA VAL A 285 -15.04 -24.35 19.02
C VAL A 285 -15.53 -25.48 19.92
N LYS A 286 -16.61 -25.27 20.69
CA LYS A 286 -17.21 -26.31 21.54
C LYS A 286 -17.69 -27.53 20.75
N ILE A 287 -18.14 -27.35 19.49
CA ILE A 287 -18.59 -28.46 18.63
C ILE A 287 -17.52 -29.55 18.51
N PHE A 288 -16.24 -29.19 18.59
CA PHE A 288 -15.12 -30.12 18.41
C PHE A 288 -14.15 -30.14 19.59
N ASP A 289 -14.60 -29.76 20.79
CA ASP A 289 -13.74 -29.72 21.98
C ASP A 289 -13.24 -31.12 22.38
N GLU A 290 -14.11 -32.13 22.36
CA GLU A 290 -13.72 -33.53 22.58
C GLU A 290 -12.65 -33.98 21.56
N PHE A 291 -12.78 -33.54 20.30
CA PHE A 291 -11.80 -33.80 19.26
C PHE A 291 -10.46 -33.10 19.53
N LEU A 292 -10.43 -31.92 20.15
CA LEU A 292 -9.18 -31.24 20.55
C LEU A 292 -8.48 -31.97 21.71
N GLN A 293 -9.25 -32.48 22.67
CA GLN A 293 -8.73 -33.14 23.87
C GLN A 293 -8.27 -34.57 23.59
N SER A 294 -8.78 -35.21 22.54
CA SER A 294 -8.42 -36.57 22.16
C SER A 294 -6.91 -36.74 21.89
N PRO A 295 -6.18 -37.60 22.64
CA PRO A 295 -4.76 -37.87 22.40
C PRO A 295 -4.51 -38.64 21.10
N SER A 296 -5.40 -39.55 20.72
CA SER A 296 -5.27 -40.37 19.50
C SER A 296 -5.32 -39.51 18.22
N MET A 297 -6.10 -38.43 18.26
CA MET A 297 -6.23 -37.51 17.13
C MET A 297 -5.13 -36.44 17.07
N LYS A 298 -4.18 -36.42 18.02
CA LYS A 298 -3.09 -35.42 18.06
C LYS A 298 -2.27 -35.37 16.77
N LYS A 299 -1.93 -36.55 16.23
CA LYS A 299 -1.17 -36.65 14.97
C LYS A 299 -1.96 -36.08 13.79
N PHE A 300 -3.23 -36.44 13.67
CA PHE A 300 -4.10 -35.93 12.61
C PHE A 300 -4.28 -34.41 12.69
N ARG A 301 -4.53 -33.87 13.89
CA ARG A 301 -4.63 -32.41 14.12
C ARG A 301 -3.33 -31.69 13.71
N PHE A 302 -2.18 -32.26 14.05
CA PHE A 302 -0.88 -31.71 13.68
C PHE A 302 -0.68 -31.68 12.17
N GLU A 303 -0.96 -32.77 11.45
CA GLU A 303 -0.84 -32.80 10.00
C GLU A 303 -1.81 -31.81 9.33
N CYS A 304 -3.05 -31.69 9.83
CA CYS A 304 -4.01 -30.69 9.34
C CYS A 304 -3.48 -29.27 9.52
N GLN A 305 -2.95 -28.96 10.71
CA GLN A 305 -2.38 -27.65 10.99
C GLN A 305 -1.14 -27.36 10.13
N LYS A 306 -0.29 -28.37 9.88
CA LYS A 306 0.85 -28.27 8.98
C LYS A 306 0.42 -27.99 7.54
N ALA A 307 -0.59 -28.71 7.05
CA ALA A 307 -1.16 -28.53 5.71
C ALA A 307 -1.79 -27.15 5.50
N ILE A 308 -2.22 -26.47 6.58
CA ILE A 308 -2.68 -25.08 6.58
C ILE A 308 -1.50 -24.10 6.68
N ASN A 309 -0.62 -24.30 7.66
CA ASN A 309 0.43 -23.33 7.99
C ASN A 309 1.42 -23.14 6.85
N ILE A 310 1.82 -24.22 6.17
CA ILE A 310 2.77 -24.16 5.06
C ILE A 310 2.27 -23.25 3.93
N PRO A 311 1.10 -23.48 3.32
CA PRO A 311 0.63 -22.61 2.25
C PRO A 311 0.33 -21.19 2.73
N VAL A 312 -0.23 -20.99 3.94
CA VAL A 312 -0.52 -19.64 4.46
C VAL A 312 0.76 -18.82 4.67
N ASN A 313 1.79 -19.41 5.28
CA ASN A 313 3.07 -18.71 5.49
C ASN A 313 3.81 -18.43 4.16
N ALA A 314 3.49 -19.17 3.10
CA ALA A 314 4.08 -19.01 1.79
C ALA A 314 3.30 -18.04 0.87
N ILE A 315 2.20 -17.43 1.32
CA ILE A 315 1.42 -16.48 0.51
C ILE A 315 2.30 -15.28 0.14
N SER A 316 2.37 -14.97 -1.15
CA SER A 316 3.02 -13.77 -1.67
C SER A 316 2.41 -13.32 -2.99
N GLY A 317 2.57 -12.03 -3.31
CA GLY A 317 2.07 -11.42 -4.54
C GLY A 317 3.02 -11.54 -5.74
N ILE A 318 3.92 -12.55 -5.76
CA ILE A 318 4.98 -12.64 -6.78
C ILE A 318 4.45 -13.02 -8.17
N SER A 319 3.40 -13.83 -8.24
CA SER A 319 2.79 -14.24 -9.50
C SER A 319 1.39 -14.80 -9.29
N LYS A 320 0.57 -14.75 -10.34
CA LYS A 320 -0.74 -15.40 -10.39
C LYS A 320 -0.63 -16.88 -10.00
N GLN A 321 0.27 -17.62 -10.65
CA GLN A 321 0.42 -19.06 -10.46
C GLN A 321 0.75 -19.44 -9.01
N HIS A 322 1.58 -18.64 -8.35
CA HIS A 322 1.92 -18.85 -6.94
C HIS A 322 0.70 -18.66 -6.04
N LEU A 323 -0.08 -17.60 -6.27
CA LEU A 323 -1.31 -17.35 -5.53
C LEU A 323 -2.36 -18.46 -5.78
N THR A 324 -2.48 -18.92 -7.04
CA THR A 324 -3.31 -20.08 -7.41
C THR A 324 -2.92 -21.32 -6.64
N ASP A 325 -1.63 -21.66 -6.60
CA ASP A 325 -1.15 -22.83 -5.88
C ASP A 325 -1.50 -22.76 -4.39
N LYS A 326 -1.36 -21.60 -3.74
CA LYS A 326 -1.71 -21.47 -2.30
C LYS A 326 -3.21 -21.57 -2.07
N TYR A 327 -4.01 -20.91 -2.90
CA TYR A 327 -5.47 -21.01 -2.85
C TYR A 327 -5.93 -22.46 -3.05
N GLU A 328 -5.48 -23.13 -4.12
CA GLU A 328 -5.92 -24.48 -4.47
C GLU A 328 -5.54 -25.50 -3.39
N ARG A 329 -4.32 -25.42 -2.83
CA ARG A 329 -3.92 -26.29 -1.71
C ARG A 329 -4.86 -26.17 -0.52
N LEU A 330 -5.23 -24.93 -0.16
CA LEU A 330 -6.14 -24.67 0.95
C LEU A 330 -7.57 -25.11 0.61
N HIS A 331 -8.04 -24.80 -0.60
CA HIS A 331 -9.38 -25.15 -1.06
C HIS A 331 -9.59 -26.67 -1.12
N ILE A 332 -8.66 -27.40 -1.74
CA ILE A 332 -8.70 -28.87 -1.87
C ILE A 332 -8.61 -29.54 -0.49
N LEU A 333 -7.80 -28.98 0.43
CA LEU A 333 -7.73 -29.44 1.82
C LEU A 333 -9.10 -29.31 2.51
N LEU A 334 -9.74 -28.14 2.43
CA LEU A 334 -11.06 -27.92 3.02
C LEU A 334 -12.16 -28.80 2.41
N MET A 335 -11.98 -29.24 1.16
CA MET A 335 -12.88 -30.19 0.50
C MET A 335 -12.61 -31.65 0.87
N GLY A 336 -11.55 -31.93 1.63
CA GLY A 336 -11.14 -33.30 1.97
C GLY A 336 -10.71 -34.11 0.75
N LYS A 337 -10.10 -33.43 -0.23
CA LYS A 337 -9.61 -34.03 -1.49
C LYS A 337 -8.09 -34.19 -1.52
N SER A 338 -7.38 -33.74 -0.49
CA SER A 338 -5.93 -33.92 -0.31
C SER A 338 -5.62 -34.67 0.98
N TRP A 339 -4.37 -35.09 1.13
CA TRP A 339 -3.86 -35.55 2.42
C TRP A 339 -3.30 -34.36 3.22
N PRO A 340 -3.57 -34.27 4.54
CA PRO A 340 -4.50 -35.09 5.31
C PRO A 340 -5.96 -34.84 4.89
N ASN A 341 -6.78 -35.89 4.88
CA ASN A 341 -8.17 -35.75 4.47
C ASN A 341 -9.02 -35.32 5.66
N VAL A 342 -9.53 -34.08 5.61
CA VAL A 342 -10.31 -33.48 6.71
C VAL A 342 -11.63 -34.22 6.99
N ASN A 343 -12.10 -35.05 6.06
CA ASN A 343 -13.31 -35.87 6.20
C ASN A 343 -13.04 -37.22 6.89
N GLU A 344 -11.80 -37.56 7.23
CA GLU A 344 -11.47 -38.74 8.04
C GLU A 344 -12.06 -38.68 9.45
N HIS A 345 -12.45 -37.49 9.91
CA HIS A 345 -13.10 -37.28 11.19
C HIS A 345 -14.29 -36.32 11.02
N PRO A 346 -15.45 -36.56 11.67
CA PRO A 346 -16.64 -35.70 11.54
C PRO A 346 -16.38 -34.22 11.87
N HIS A 347 -15.42 -33.96 12.76
CA HIS A 347 -15.03 -32.60 13.17
C HIS A 347 -13.79 -32.05 12.46
N GLY A 348 -13.16 -32.82 11.56
CA GLY A 348 -11.90 -32.43 10.91
C GLY A 348 -12.05 -31.18 10.04
N ALA A 349 -13.12 -31.11 9.23
CA ALA A 349 -13.40 -29.94 8.40
C ALA A 349 -13.63 -28.67 9.24
N ASN A 350 -14.45 -28.76 10.29
CA ASN A 350 -14.75 -27.61 11.17
C ASN A 350 -13.48 -27.11 11.87
N PHE A 351 -12.67 -28.02 12.39
CA PHE A 351 -11.36 -27.73 12.97
C PHE A 351 -10.46 -27.00 11.96
N CYS A 352 -10.30 -27.54 10.75
CA CYS A 352 -9.44 -26.95 9.72
C CYS A 352 -9.90 -25.55 9.30
N LYS A 353 -11.20 -25.32 9.10
CA LYS A 353 -11.73 -23.98 8.79
C LYS A 353 -11.42 -22.98 9.89
N ASN A 354 -11.63 -23.35 11.16
CA ASN A 354 -11.34 -22.49 12.30
C ASN A 354 -9.84 -22.16 12.42
N ILE A 355 -8.97 -23.17 12.27
CA ILE A 355 -7.51 -22.96 12.32
C ILE A 355 -7.03 -22.12 11.15
N LEU A 356 -7.56 -22.33 9.94
CA LEU A 356 -7.24 -21.53 8.77
C LEU A 356 -7.64 -20.07 8.95
N ALA A 357 -8.86 -19.80 9.42
CA ALA A 357 -9.36 -18.46 9.70
C ALA A 357 -8.45 -17.75 10.71
N LYS A 358 -8.18 -18.40 11.85
CA LYS A 358 -7.26 -17.89 12.87
C LYS A 358 -5.87 -17.60 12.30
N LYS A 359 -5.32 -18.53 11.50
CA LYS A 359 -3.97 -18.41 10.95
C LYS A 359 -3.85 -17.26 9.94
N LEU A 360 -4.88 -17.01 9.14
CA LEU A 360 -4.93 -15.88 8.19
C LEU A 360 -5.04 -14.54 8.93
N VAL A 361 -5.89 -14.43 9.95
CA VAL A 361 -5.97 -13.23 10.81
C VAL A 361 -4.61 -12.95 11.48
N ASN A 362 -3.93 -13.99 11.97
CA ASN A 362 -2.60 -13.86 12.58
C ASN A 362 -1.51 -13.35 11.62
N GLN A 363 -1.68 -13.49 10.29
CA GLN A 363 -0.78 -12.83 9.35
C GLN A 363 -0.89 -11.31 9.42
N GLY A 364 -2.08 -10.78 9.75
CA GLY A 364 -2.28 -9.37 10.04
C GLY A 364 -1.40 -8.89 11.20
N GLU A 365 -1.39 -9.64 12.30
CA GLU A 365 -0.61 -9.32 13.49
C GLU A 365 0.90 -9.34 13.27
N THR A 366 1.38 -10.27 12.45
CA THR A 366 2.80 -10.61 12.34
C THR A 366 3.44 -10.09 11.06
N LEU A 367 2.96 -10.57 9.92
CA LEU A 367 3.54 -10.28 8.61
C LEU A 367 3.13 -8.89 8.13
N VAL A 368 1.83 -8.57 8.15
CA VAL A 368 1.31 -7.30 7.61
C VAL A 368 1.73 -6.12 8.49
N SER A 369 1.78 -6.30 9.81
CA SER A 369 2.28 -5.28 10.74
C SER A 369 3.72 -4.84 10.45
N SER A 370 4.53 -5.72 9.84
CA SER A 370 5.92 -5.43 9.43
C SER A 370 6.08 -5.16 7.93
N LYS A 371 5.18 -5.70 7.10
CA LYS A 371 5.18 -5.59 5.64
C LYS A 371 3.76 -5.32 5.13
N PRO A 372 3.28 -4.06 5.21
CA PRO A 372 1.89 -3.71 4.89
C PRO A 372 1.40 -4.21 3.52
N LYS A 373 2.27 -4.20 2.51
CA LYS A 373 1.96 -4.67 1.15
C LYS A 373 1.52 -6.13 1.07
N MET A 374 1.88 -6.96 2.06
CA MET A 374 1.47 -8.36 2.12
C MET A 374 -0.02 -8.52 2.41
N ALA A 375 -0.71 -7.47 2.86
CA ALA A 375 -2.16 -7.51 3.08
C ALA A 375 -2.94 -7.91 1.82
N PHE A 376 -2.54 -7.44 0.64
CA PHE A 376 -3.26 -7.66 -0.62
C PHE A 376 -3.25 -9.11 -1.11
N PRO A 377 -2.11 -9.82 -1.22
CA PRO A 377 -2.14 -11.24 -1.58
C PRO A 377 -2.84 -12.11 -0.54
N ILE A 378 -2.76 -11.77 0.76
CA ILE A 378 -3.50 -12.49 1.81
C ILE A 378 -5.02 -12.25 1.66
N ALA A 379 -5.43 -11.00 1.44
CA ALA A 379 -6.83 -10.63 1.21
C ALA A 379 -7.41 -11.32 -0.03
N ALA A 380 -6.64 -11.45 -1.11
CA ALA A 380 -7.05 -12.19 -2.31
C ALA A 380 -7.36 -13.66 -2.04
N ILE A 381 -6.52 -14.35 -1.24
CA ILE A 381 -6.78 -15.73 -0.80
C ILE A 381 -8.01 -15.80 0.10
N ILE A 382 -8.17 -14.84 1.02
CA ILE A 382 -9.32 -14.77 1.92
C ILE A 382 -10.63 -14.62 1.14
N VAL A 383 -10.72 -13.65 0.23
CA VAL A 383 -11.94 -13.39 -0.56
C VAL A 383 -12.27 -14.57 -1.47
N ALA A 384 -11.25 -15.22 -2.03
CA ALA A 384 -11.40 -16.45 -2.78
C ALA A 384 -12.00 -17.57 -1.91
N LEU A 385 -11.40 -17.87 -0.76
CA LEU A 385 -11.88 -18.92 0.15
C LEU A 385 -13.28 -18.63 0.68
N TRP A 386 -13.57 -17.39 1.06
CA TRP A 386 -14.87 -16.96 1.56
C TRP A 386 -15.98 -17.15 0.50
N SER A 387 -15.68 -16.86 -0.77
CA SER A 387 -16.62 -17.06 -1.87
C SER A 387 -16.97 -18.53 -2.11
N ASP A 388 -16.07 -19.46 -1.79
CA ASP A 388 -16.27 -20.90 -2.01
C ASP A 388 -16.73 -21.65 -0.75
N HIS A 389 -16.44 -21.11 0.42
CA HIS A 389 -16.81 -21.65 1.73
C HIS A 389 -17.52 -20.54 2.53
N SER A 390 -18.84 -20.42 2.41
CA SER A 390 -19.56 -19.28 2.99
C SER A 390 -19.44 -19.18 4.51
N ASP A 391 -19.38 -20.31 5.22
CA ASP A 391 -19.22 -20.41 6.67
C ASP A 391 -17.80 -20.01 7.16
N PHE A 392 -16.81 -20.01 6.25
CA PHE A 392 -15.46 -19.57 6.57
C PHE A 392 -15.40 -18.07 6.93
N GLY A 393 -16.26 -17.26 6.29
CA GLY A 393 -16.33 -15.83 6.53
C GLY A 393 -16.66 -15.45 7.96
N ASP A 394 -17.70 -16.08 8.52
CA ASP A 394 -18.16 -15.82 9.88
C ASP A 394 -17.07 -16.17 10.90
N LEU A 395 -16.32 -17.25 10.66
CA LEU A 395 -15.15 -17.61 11.47
C LEU A 395 -14.04 -16.58 11.36
N LEU A 396 -13.73 -16.13 10.15
CA LEU A 396 -12.71 -15.14 9.91
C LEU A 396 -13.02 -13.82 10.63
N LEU A 397 -14.24 -13.31 10.47
CA LEU A 397 -14.70 -12.09 11.16
C LEU A 397 -14.66 -12.28 12.67
N SER A 398 -15.12 -13.42 13.18
CA SER A 398 -15.08 -13.69 14.62
C SER A 398 -13.66 -13.70 15.18
N HIS A 399 -12.68 -14.23 14.44
CA HIS A 399 -11.27 -14.15 14.83
C HIS A 399 -10.75 -12.71 14.79
N PHE A 400 -11.06 -11.93 13.73
CA PHE A 400 -10.73 -10.51 13.68
C PHE A 400 -11.27 -9.75 14.90
N TYR A 401 -12.54 -9.94 15.22
CA TYR A 401 -13.20 -9.22 16.31
C TYR A 401 -12.65 -9.63 17.67
N ASN A 402 -12.23 -10.89 17.83
CA ASN A 402 -11.62 -11.37 19.05
C ASN A 402 -10.21 -10.79 19.27
N VAL A 403 -9.39 -10.63 18.22
CA VAL A 403 -8.02 -10.10 18.37
C VAL A 403 -7.91 -8.59 18.19
N CYS A 404 -8.87 -7.97 17.51
CA CYS A 404 -8.98 -6.53 17.25
C CYS A 404 -10.45 -6.11 17.22
N PRO A 405 -11.05 -5.86 18.40
CA PRO A 405 -12.45 -5.41 18.52
C PRO A 405 -12.76 -4.14 17.71
N PHE A 406 -11.75 -3.35 17.41
CA PHE A 406 -11.81 -2.10 16.65
C PHE A 406 -12.12 -2.28 15.16
N THR A 407 -12.10 -3.52 14.65
CA THR A 407 -12.67 -3.84 13.34
C THR A 407 -14.21 -3.81 13.32
N VAL A 408 -14.88 -3.84 14.50
CA VAL A 408 -16.32 -3.58 14.73
C VAL A 408 -16.59 -2.13 15.20
N PRO A 409 -15.66 -1.21 14.93
CA PRO A 409 -15.37 0.03 15.68
C PRO A 409 -15.80 0.09 17.17
N ILE A 410 -15.58 -0.96 17.96
CA ILE A 410 -15.91 -0.91 19.39
C ILE A 410 -14.70 -0.48 20.21
N PHE A 411 -14.92 0.54 21.03
CA PHE A 411 -13.97 1.03 22.02
C PHE A 411 -14.58 0.93 23.42
N MET A 412 -14.44 -0.23 24.07
CA MET A 412 -15.05 -0.45 25.37
C MET A 412 -14.46 0.50 26.43
N PRO A 413 -15.29 1.21 27.22
CA PRO A 413 -14.80 1.93 28.39
C PRO A 413 -14.29 0.94 29.44
N ARG A 414 -13.38 1.40 30.29
CA ARG A 414 -13.03 0.66 31.51
C ARG A 414 -14.21 0.67 32.48
N MET A 415 -14.61 -0.51 32.95
CA MET A 415 -15.70 -0.63 33.91
C MET A 415 -15.24 -0.34 35.35
N VAL A 416 -16.15 0.15 36.19
CA VAL A 416 -15.87 0.37 37.61
C VAL A 416 -15.51 -0.97 38.27
N GLY A 417 -14.38 -1.02 38.97
CA GLY A 417 -13.87 -2.24 39.61
C GLY A 417 -13.13 -3.21 38.68
N GLN A 418 -12.99 -2.90 37.39
CA GLN A 418 -12.20 -3.70 36.46
C GLN A 418 -10.71 -3.50 36.70
N SER A 419 -9.96 -4.61 36.82
CA SER A 419 -8.50 -4.57 36.91
C SER A 419 -7.87 -4.01 35.64
N ASP A 420 -6.66 -3.45 35.75
CA ASP A 420 -5.90 -3.00 34.57
C ASP A 420 -5.71 -4.16 33.58
N ASP A 421 -5.40 -5.35 34.09
CA ASP A 421 -5.11 -6.51 33.26
C ASP A 421 -6.31 -7.01 32.48
N ASP A 422 -7.48 -7.06 33.11
CA ASP A 422 -8.71 -7.46 32.43
C ASP A 422 -9.12 -6.43 31.38
N TYR A 423 -8.88 -5.15 31.65
CA TYR A 423 -9.13 -4.08 30.70
C TYR A 423 -8.19 -4.15 29.49
N TYR A 424 -6.90 -4.35 29.71
CA TYR A 424 -5.93 -4.47 28.61
C TYR A 424 -6.19 -5.71 27.76
N LYS A 425 -6.51 -6.86 28.36
CA LYS A 425 -6.94 -8.06 27.61
C LYS A 425 -8.21 -7.79 26.80
N LEU A 426 -9.19 -7.09 27.36
CA LEU A 426 -10.40 -6.69 26.65
C LEU A 426 -10.10 -5.80 25.43
N MET A 427 -9.13 -4.89 25.56
CA MET A 427 -8.65 -4.04 24.47
C MET A 427 -7.76 -4.78 23.45
N GLY A 428 -7.47 -6.06 23.71
CA GLY A 428 -6.68 -6.92 22.83
C GLY A 428 -5.17 -6.85 23.06
N TYR A 429 -4.70 -6.32 24.20
CA TYR A 429 -3.28 -6.35 24.55
C TYR A 429 -2.80 -7.77 24.84
N LYS A 430 -1.56 -8.06 24.45
CA LYS A 430 -0.89 -9.32 24.76
C LYS A 430 0.01 -9.20 25.99
N TYR A 431 0.15 -10.32 26.68
CA TYR A 431 1.04 -10.50 27.82
C TYR A 431 2.13 -11.51 27.46
N ALA A 432 3.36 -11.21 27.84
CA ALA A 432 4.47 -12.16 27.76
C ALA A 432 4.34 -13.24 28.87
N GLU A 433 5.14 -14.30 28.77
CA GLU A 433 5.11 -15.43 29.70
C GLU A 433 5.43 -15.03 31.15
N ASP A 434 6.21 -13.97 31.32
CA ASP A 434 6.56 -13.36 32.61
C ASP A 434 5.45 -12.46 33.18
N GLY A 435 4.31 -12.33 32.49
CA GLY A 435 3.21 -11.44 32.85
C GLY A 435 3.41 -9.99 32.43
N THR A 436 4.49 -9.66 31.69
CA THR A 436 4.72 -8.30 31.21
C THR A 436 3.77 -7.97 30.07
N ILE A 437 3.04 -6.85 30.19
CA ILE A 437 2.17 -6.33 29.13
C ILE A 437 3.00 -5.86 27.92
N GLU A 438 2.50 -6.10 26.71
CA GLU A 438 3.13 -5.58 25.50
C GLU A 438 3.16 -4.05 25.51
N LYS A 439 4.27 -3.49 25.00
CA LYS A 439 4.41 -2.04 24.87
C LYS A 439 3.40 -1.47 23.88
N HIS A 440 2.93 -0.25 24.15
CA HIS A 440 1.87 0.39 23.35
C HIS A 440 2.23 0.58 21.87
N ASP A 441 3.50 0.84 21.54
CA ASP A 441 3.99 0.93 20.16
C ASP A 441 3.88 -0.41 19.42
N LYS A 442 4.22 -1.52 20.09
CA LYS A 442 4.07 -2.88 19.55
C LYS A 442 2.59 -3.26 19.39
N PHE A 443 1.75 -2.91 20.37
CA PHE A 443 0.30 -3.05 20.29
C PHE A 443 -0.27 -2.31 19.07
N LEU A 444 0.02 -1.01 18.94
CA LEU A 444 -0.46 -0.18 17.83
C LEU A 444 0.00 -0.73 16.48
N LYS A 445 1.26 -1.16 16.36
CA LYS A 445 1.79 -1.76 15.12
C LYS A 445 1.06 -3.05 14.75
N ARG A 446 0.78 -3.92 15.74
CA ARG A 446 0.03 -5.18 15.54
C ARG A 446 -1.41 -4.89 15.10
N MET A 447 -2.08 -3.97 15.77
CA MET A 447 -3.43 -3.56 15.45
C MET A 447 -3.53 -2.90 14.08
N SER A 448 -2.55 -2.06 13.71
CA SER A 448 -2.46 -1.47 12.38
C SER A 448 -2.34 -2.54 11.28
N GLY A 449 -1.52 -3.57 11.50
CA GLY A 449 -1.41 -4.71 10.57
C GLY A 449 -2.74 -5.46 10.37
N LEU A 450 -3.51 -5.65 11.46
CA LEU A 450 -4.85 -6.24 11.40
C LEU A 450 -5.83 -5.34 10.65
N MET A 451 -5.85 -4.04 10.93
CA MET A 451 -6.75 -3.08 10.28
C MET A 451 -6.44 -2.98 8.78
N ARG A 452 -5.16 -2.94 8.39
CA ARG A 452 -4.76 -2.94 6.97
C ARG A 452 -5.20 -4.21 6.26
N LEU A 453 -5.04 -5.39 6.89
CA LEU A 453 -5.54 -6.63 6.32
C LEU A 453 -7.06 -6.62 6.16
N TYR A 454 -7.80 -6.17 7.19
CA TYR A 454 -9.24 -6.01 7.14
C TYR A 454 -9.67 -5.07 6.01
N ALA A 455 -9.07 -3.88 5.91
CA ALA A 455 -9.35 -2.92 4.85
C ALA A 455 -9.02 -3.48 3.47
N SER A 456 -7.90 -4.21 3.31
CA SER A 456 -7.55 -4.87 2.06
C SER A 456 -8.60 -5.90 1.64
N ILE A 457 -9.18 -6.65 2.58
CA ILE A 457 -10.30 -7.58 2.29
C ILE A 457 -11.47 -6.81 1.69
N THR A 458 -11.82 -5.62 2.21
CA THR A 458 -12.98 -4.86 1.71
C THR A 458 -12.87 -4.35 0.28
N ILE A 459 -11.65 -4.09 -0.20
CA ILE A 459 -11.43 -3.56 -1.57
C ILE A 459 -11.00 -4.62 -2.57
N THR A 460 -10.70 -5.83 -2.10
CA THR A 460 -10.22 -6.91 -2.95
C THR A 460 -11.33 -7.36 -3.91
N THR A 461 -10.99 -7.45 -5.19
CA THR A 461 -11.88 -8.00 -6.22
C THR A 461 -11.75 -9.51 -6.30
N GLN A 462 -12.78 -10.17 -6.82
CA GLN A 462 -12.74 -11.61 -7.02
C GLN A 462 -11.78 -12.00 -8.16
N ARG A 463 -11.30 -13.25 -8.11
CA ARG A 463 -10.48 -13.87 -9.14
C ARG A 463 -11.18 -13.93 -10.50
N LYS A 464 -10.38 -13.86 -11.56
CA LYS A 464 -10.85 -13.87 -12.95
C LYS A 464 -11.75 -15.08 -13.22
N GLY A 465 -12.88 -14.83 -13.87
CA GLY A 465 -13.84 -15.87 -14.28
C GLY A 465 -14.85 -16.25 -13.20
N ILE A 466 -14.82 -15.62 -12.02
CA ILE A 466 -15.85 -15.80 -11.00
C ILE A 466 -16.75 -14.58 -10.97
N ASP A 467 -18.02 -14.78 -11.32
CA ASP A 467 -19.07 -13.75 -11.30
C ASP A 467 -19.74 -13.70 -9.92
N LYS A 468 -18.94 -13.51 -8.87
CA LYS A 468 -19.42 -13.30 -7.50
C LYS A 468 -18.79 -12.02 -6.96
N THR A 469 -19.60 -11.20 -6.30
CA THR A 469 -19.13 -10.04 -5.57
C THR A 469 -18.32 -10.46 -4.35
N ASN A 470 -17.41 -9.60 -3.91
CA ASN A 470 -16.72 -9.80 -2.64
C ASN A 470 -17.75 -9.90 -1.48
N PRO A 471 -17.77 -11.03 -0.72
CA PRO A 471 -18.71 -11.22 0.38
C PRO A 471 -18.63 -10.14 1.47
N HIS A 472 -17.45 -9.54 1.63
CA HIS A 472 -17.19 -8.48 2.60
C HIS A 472 -16.68 -7.20 1.91
N GLY A 473 -17.35 -6.81 0.83
CA GLY A 473 -16.93 -5.71 -0.05
C GLY A 473 -16.90 -4.31 0.56
N LEU A 474 -16.67 -3.33 -0.31
CA LEU A 474 -16.35 -1.92 0.00
C LEU A 474 -17.36 -1.25 0.94
N GLN A 475 -18.63 -1.66 0.89
CA GLN A 475 -19.67 -1.16 1.78
C GLN A 475 -19.30 -1.30 3.27
N ASN A 476 -18.51 -2.32 3.62
CA ASN A 476 -18.07 -2.52 5.01
C ASN A 476 -16.99 -1.52 5.43
N ALA A 477 -16.14 -1.04 4.52
CA ALA A 477 -15.22 0.06 4.82
C ALA A 477 -15.96 1.38 5.02
N TRP A 478 -16.99 1.65 4.19
CA TRP A 478 -17.87 2.80 4.40
C TRP A 478 -18.58 2.74 5.75
N ARG A 479 -19.20 1.60 6.08
CA ARG A 479 -19.87 1.39 7.38
C ARG A 479 -18.90 1.58 8.55
N TRP A 480 -17.69 1.06 8.44
CA TRP A 480 -16.64 1.21 9.45
C TRP A 480 -16.29 2.70 9.67
N LEU A 481 -16.06 3.45 8.59
CA LEU A 481 -15.77 4.89 8.67
C LEU A 481 -16.95 5.69 9.23
N ALA A 482 -18.17 5.42 8.79
CA ALA A 482 -19.35 6.09 9.32
C ALA A 482 -19.54 5.79 10.82
N ALA A 483 -19.37 4.53 11.22
CA ALA A 483 -19.49 4.12 12.61
C ALA A 483 -18.46 4.81 13.50
N ILE A 484 -17.18 4.84 13.13
CA ILE A 484 -16.15 5.49 13.96
C ILE A 484 -16.40 7.00 14.09
N LEU A 485 -16.86 7.67 13.03
CA LEU A 485 -17.12 9.12 13.05
C LEU A 485 -18.39 9.52 13.83
N ASN A 486 -19.25 8.56 14.16
CA ASN A 486 -20.46 8.79 14.95
C ASN A 486 -20.21 8.78 16.47
N PHE A 487 -19.05 8.34 16.94
CA PHE A 487 -18.71 8.36 18.37
C PHE A 487 -17.88 9.57 18.73
N GLU A 488 -18.01 10.04 19.97
CA GLU A 488 -17.16 11.12 20.45
C GLU A 488 -15.72 10.61 20.71
N PRO A 489 -14.68 11.27 20.15
CA PRO A 489 -13.30 10.96 20.47
C PRO A 489 -13.03 11.05 21.98
N ARG A 490 -12.29 10.09 22.52
CA ARG A 490 -11.84 10.11 23.91
C ARG A 490 -10.33 10.04 23.99
N LYS A 491 -9.78 10.63 25.05
CA LYS A 491 -8.33 10.72 25.29
C LYS A 491 -7.65 9.36 25.25
N GLU A 492 -8.29 8.34 25.83
CA GLU A 492 -7.70 7.00 26.00
C GLU A 492 -7.55 6.23 24.68
N ILE A 493 -8.31 6.62 23.65
CA ILE A 493 -8.36 5.91 22.35
C ILE A 493 -7.95 6.78 21.18
N SER A 494 -7.62 8.06 21.39
CA SER A 494 -7.35 9.03 20.32
C SER A 494 -6.27 8.55 19.34
N ASP A 495 -5.14 8.05 19.86
CA ASP A 495 -4.02 7.56 19.03
C ASP A 495 -4.39 6.30 18.23
N LEU A 496 -5.20 5.44 18.84
CA LEU A 496 -5.71 4.22 18.22
C LEU A 496 -6.70 4.55 17.10
N CYS A 497 -7.67 5.43 17.37
CA CYS A 497 -8.62 5.93 16.37
C CYS A 497 -7.90 6.60 15.20
N ALA A 498 -6.89 7.44 15.47
CA ALA A 498 -6.13 8.14 14.44
C ALA A 498 -5.36 7.15 13.56
N THR A 499 -4.75 6.14 14.18
CA THR A 499 -4.03 5.07 13.48
C THR A 499 -4.97 4.30 12.55
N PHE A 500 -6.15 3.89 13.03
CA PHE A 500 -7.09 3.12 12.22
C PHE A 500 -7.78 3.91 11.11
N LEU A 501 -8.12 5.17 11.37
CA LEU A 501 -8.63 6.08 10.34
C LEU A 501 -7.60 6.20 9.23
N LEU A 502 -6.33 6.43 9.56
CA LEU A 502 -5.26 6.50 8.58
C LEU A 502 -5.09 5.18 7.82
N ASP A 503 -5.04 4.03 8.52
CA ASP A 503 -4.88 2.72 7.88
C ASP A 503 -6.03 2.40 6.91
N MET A 504 -7.28 2.68 7.31
CA MET A 504 -8.46 2.49 6.45
C MET A 504 -8.42 3.42 5.24
N LEU A 505 -8.04 4.69 5.42
CA LEU A 505 -7.98 5.67 4.34
C LEU A 505 -6.82 5.40 3.37
N GLU A 506 -5.65 5.01 3.86
CA GLU A 506 -4.51 4.64 3.00
C GLU A 506 -4.80 3.41 2.16
N VAL A 507 -5.52 2.42 2.72
CA VAL A 507 -5.85 1.19 2.02
C VAL A 507 -7.09 1.35 1.13
N ALA A 508 -8.22 1.77 1.70
CA ALA A 508 -9.50 1.78 0.99
C ALA A 508 -9.88 3.15 0.40
N GLY A 509 -9.17 4.23 0.74
CA GLY A 509 -9.57 5.59 0.40
C GLY A 509 -9.66 5.85 -1.10
N ASN A 510 -8.73 5.33 -1.91
CA ASN A 510 -8.82 5.45 -3.38
C ASN A 510 -10.09 4.78 -3.92
N THR A 511 -10.37 3.54 -3.49
CA THR A 511 -11.55 2.78 -3.94
C THR A 511 -12.86 3.43 -3.48
N LEU A 512 -12.91 3.94 -2.24
CA LEU A 512 -14.04 4.71 -1.71
C LEU A 512 -14.26 6.03 -2.48
N TRP A 513 -13.18 6.73 -2.83
CA TRP A 513 -13.25 7.96 -3.62
C TRP A 513 -13.85 7.71 -5.01
N ILE A 514 -13.47 6.62 -5.66
CA ILE A 514 -14.00 6.24 -6.97
C ILE A 514 -15.47 5.80 -6.87
N ALA A 515 -15.82 5.00 -5.87
CA ALA A 515 -17.17 4.44 -5.73
C ALA A 515 -18.20 5.45 -5.22
N TYR A 516 -17.79 6.38 -4.33
CA TYR A 516 -18.68 7.32 -3.65
C TYR A 516 -18.15 8.77 -3.73
N PRO A 517 -17.84 9.32 -4.92
CA PRO A 517 -17.02 10.54 -5.05
C PRO A 517 -17.56 11.74 -4.26
N LYS A 518 -18.87 11.99 -4.32
CA LYS A 518 -19.50 13.10 -3.59
C LYS A 518 -19.64 12.82 -2.09
N GLN A 519 -20.08 11.61 -1.72
CA GLN A 519 -20.38 11.29 -0.32
C GLN A 519 -19.10 11.06 0.49
N PHE A 520 -18.10 10.42 -0.11
CA PHE A 520 -16.80 10.22 0.52
C PHE A 520 -16.05 11.54 0.68
N HIS A 521 -16.13 12.44 -0.30
CA HIS A 521 -15.56 13.78 -0.13
C HIS A 521 -16.20 14.54 1.05
N LYS A 522 -17.53 14.50 1.20
CA LYS A 522 -18.21 15.05 2.38
C LYS A 522 -17.74 14.41 3.69
N LEU A 523 -17.54 13.10 3.70
CA LEU A 523 -17.04 12.37 4.87
C LEU A 523 -15.61 12.81 5.23
N LEU A 524 -14.75 13.05 4.24
CA LEU A 524 -13.38 13.56 4.47
C LEU A 524 -13.38 15.01 4.99
N ILE A 525 -14.28 15.87 4.49
CA ILE A 525 -14.48 17.21 5.03
C ILE A 525 -14.93 17.13 6.49
N LEU A 526 -15.97 16.34 6.79
CA LEU A 526 -16.44 16.10 8.16
C LEU A 526 -15.31 15.62 9.08
N LEU A 527 -14.52 14.65 8.61
CA LEU A 527 -13.38 14.14 9.35
C LEU A 527 -12.32 15.24 9.57
N SER A 528 -11.98 16.03 8.55
CA SER A 528 -10.95 17.05 8.65
C SER A 528 -11.36 18.28 9.46
N GLU A 529 -12.59 18.76 9.30
CA GLU A 529 -13.05 20.05 9.84
C GLU A 529 -13.77 19.91 11.19
N GLU A 530 -14.37 18.76 11.48
CA GLU A 530 -15.16 18.57 12.71
C GLU A 530 -14.62 17.48 13.62
N TYR A 531 -14.30 16.30 13.06
CA TYR A 531 -13.91 15.15 13.88
C TYR A 531 -12.45 15.24 14.35
N TYR A 532 -11.53 15.54 13.44
CA TYR A 532 -10.10 15.66 13.74
C TYR A 532 -9.78 16.72 14.80
N PRO A 533 -10.37 17.94 14.77
CA PRO A 533 -10.16 18.91 15.84
C PRO A 533 -10.62 18.41 17.22
N ARG A 534 -11.75 17.68 17.30
CA ARG A 534 -12.19 17.05 18.54
C ARG A 534 -11.19 16.00 19.03
N MET A 535 -10.67 15.17 18.13
CA MET A 535 -9.59 14.22 18.47
C MET A 535 -8.34 14.92 18.97
N LYS A 536 -7.91 16.01 18.31
CA LYS A 536 -6.74 16.81 18.69
C LYS A 536 -6.89 17.47 20.07
N ASN A 537 -8.12 17.89 20.41
CA ASN A 537 -8.42 18.51 21.70
C ASN A 537 -8.36 17.51 22.87
N VAL A 538 -8.79 16.26 22.66
CA VAL A 538 -8.76 15.22 23.71
C VAL A 538 -7.44 14.45 23.73
N GLY A 539 -6.75 14.39 22.59
CA GLY A 539 -5.51 13.65 22.41
C GLY A 539 -4.28 14.35 22.97
N SER A 540 -3.17 13.64 22.97
CA SER A 540 -1.88 14.22 23.36
C SER A 540 -1.38 15.18 22.28
N ILE A 541 -1.00 16.40 22.68
CA ILE A 541 -0.42 17.40 21.78
C ILE A 541 0.81 16.79 21.10
N GLY A 542 0.85 16.86 19.76
CA GLY A 542 1.98 16.33 18.98
C GLY A 542 2.02 14.79 18.88
N SER A 543 0.93 14.09 19.19
CA SER A 543 0.82 12.65 18.96
C SER A 543 1.11 12.28 17.49
N GLY A 544 2.07 11.39 17.27
CA GLY A 544 2.50 10.97 15.93
C GLY A 544 1.39 10.41 15.04
N PRO A 545 0.48 9.55 15.53
CA PRO A 545 -0.73 9.15 14.81
C PRO A 545 -1.62 10.31 14.36
N LEU A 546 -1.88 11.30 15.23
CA LEU A 546 -2.73 12.46 14.89
C LEU A 546 -2.09 13.34 13.82
N VAL A 547 -0.78 13.60 13.91
CA VAL A 547 -0.06 14.41 12.91
C VAL A 547 -0.08 13.75 11.54
N ARG A 548 0.13 12.43 11.46
CA ARG A 548 0.09 11.70 10.18
C ARG A 548 -1.29 11.69 9.55
N LEU A 549 -2.35 11.58 10.36
CA LEU A 549 -3.72 11.69 9.87
C LEU A 549 -4.03 13.10 9.33
N GLU A 550 -3.61 14.15 10.04
CA GLU A 550 -3.75 15.56 9.59
C GLU A 550 -3.06 15.78 8.25
N GLU A 551 -1.83 15.32 8.11
CA GLU A 551 -1.05 15.43 6.88
C GLU A 551 -1.73 14.68 5.72
N PHE A 552 -2.20 13.45 5.96
CA PHE A 552 -2.93 12.67 4.95
C PHE A 552 -4.19 13.40 4.48
N LEU A 553 -5.01 13.91 5.40
CA LEU A 553 -6.26 14.61 5.10
C LEU A 553 -6.00 15.89 4.30
N ARG A 554 -5.05 16.72 4.77
CA ARG A 554 -4.66 17.96 4.11
C ARG A 554 -4.19 17.70 2.68
N ASN A 555 -3.30 16.72 2.49
CA ASN A 555 -2.75 16.40 1.18
C ASN A 555 -3.83 15.84 0.24
N SER A 556 -4.72 14.98 0.74
CA SER A 556 -5.79 14.36 -0.05
C SER A 556 -6.85 15.37 -0.49
N LEU A 557 -7.27 16.27 0.42
CA LEU A 557 -8.24 17.31 0.12
C LEU A 557 -7.68 18.36 -0.84
N ALA A 558 -6.42 18.80 -0.64
CA ALA A 558 -5.77 19.76 -1.54
C ALA A 558 -5.56 19.19 -2.95
N LYS A 559 -5.19 17.91 -3.06
CA LYS A 559 -5.00 17.23 -4.35
C LYS A 559 -6.34 16.86 -5.03
N GLY A 560 -7.43 16.76 -4.27
CA GLY A 560 -8.72 16.30 -4.77
C GLY A 560 -8.72 14.82 -5.20
N SER A 561 -7.80 14.01 -4.67
CA SER A 561 -7.71 12.57 -4.95
C SER A 561 -6.85 11.85 -3.91
N ILE A 562 -7.09 10.54 -3.75
CA ILE A 562 -6.25 9.63 -2.97
C ILE A 562 -5.59 8.64 -3.93
N SER A 563 -4.27 8.47 -3.84
CA SER A 563 -3.53 7.51 -4.67
C SER A 563 -3.94 6.07 -4.33
N PRO A 564 -3.91 5.13 -5.29
CA PRO A 564 -4.11 3.71 -5.00
C PRO A 564 -3.12 3.22 -3.93
N PRO A 565 -3.52 2.29 -3.06
CA PRO A 565 -2.63 1.78 -2.02
C PRO A 565 -1.42 1.06 -2.61
N ASP A 566 -0.26 1.32 -2.01
CA ASP A 566 1.00 0.68 -2.40
C ASP A 566 0.94 -0.84 -2.11
N GLY A 567 1.22 -1.65 -3.14
CA GLY A 567 1.18 -3.11 -3.08
C GLY A 567 -0.16 -3.75 -3.48
N GLN A 568 -1.16 -2.95 -3.88
CA GLN A 568 -2.41 -3.49 -4.42
C GLN A 568 -2.11 -4.38 -5.64
N LEU A 569 -2.73 -5.56 -5.68
CA LEU A 569 -2.61 -6.43 -6.84
C LEU A 569 -3.22 -5.74 -8.06
N PRO A 570 -2.54 -5.73 -9.22
CA PRO A 570 -3.06 -5.14 -10.44
C PRO A 570 -4.43 -5.73 -10.82
N PRO A 571 -5.28 -4.97 -11.53
CA PRO A 571 -6.51 -5.50 -12.10
C PRO A 571 -6.23 -6.77 -12.92
N ASN A 572 -7.08 -7.79 -12.76
CA ASN A 572 -6.94 -9.10 -13.44
C ASN A 572 -5.67 -9.92 -13.09
N PHE A 573 -4.95 -9.59 -12.02
CA PHE A 573 -3.78 -10.35 -11.58
C PHE A 573 -4.11 -11.82 -11.24
N TRP A 574 -5.21 -12.03 -10.51
CA TRP A 574 -5.61 -13.30 -9.92
C TRP A 574 -6.76 -13.92 -10.69
#